data_AF-A0A9D1P7C7-F1
#
_entry.id   AF-A0A9D1P7C7-F1
#
_cell.length_a   1.000
_cell.length_b   1.000
_cell.length_c   1.000
_cell.angle_alpha   90.00
_cell.angle_beta   90.00
_cell.angle_gamma   90.00
#
_symmetry.space_group_name_H-M   'P 1'
#
loop_
_entity.id
_entity.type
_entity.pdbx_description
1 polymer ?
#
loop_
_entity_poly.entity_id
_entity_poly.type
_entity_poly.pdbx_seq_one_letter_code
_entity_poly.pdbx_strand_id
1 'polypeptide(L)'
;MENLSVTWETALAIFGGVAVIAGGVKVIANLFSPYKKLKAQADEHDRKLEKDYRRLTDLEEENRAFARALLALLDHEITGNSVDKLKDARAALQTYLIEK
;
A
#
# COMPACT_ATOMS: atom_id res chain seq x y z
N MET A 1 57.22 32.32 -26.89
CA MET A 1 56.52 31.84 -25.68
C MET A 1 55.02 32.14 -25.81
N GLU A 2 54.35 31.62 -26.85
CA GLU A 2 52.92 31.90 -27.12
C GLU A 2 52.05 30.62 -27.20
N ASN A 3 52.66 29.44 -27.11
CA ASN A 3 51.94 28.16 -27.20
C ASN A 3 51.63 27.53 -25.82
N LEU A 4 52.26 28.02 -24.75
CA LEU A 4 52.05 27.53 -23.38
C LEU A 4 50.81 28.13 -22.71
N SER A 5 50.40 29.35 -23.08
CA SER A 5 49.15 29.97 -22.62
C SER A 5 47.92 29.24 -23.15
N VAL A 6 47.93 28.89 -24.44
CA VAL A 6 46.84 28.18 -25.11
C VAL A 6 46.65 26.75 -24.57
N THR A 7 47.66 26.14 -23.94
CA THR A 7 47.57 24.74 -23.48
C THR A 7 46.87 24.59 -22.11
N TRP A 8 47.19 25.46 -21.14
CA TRP A 8 46.60 25.39 -19.79
C TRP A 8 45.17 25.95 -19.73
N GLU A 9 44.90 27.02 -20.49
CA GLU A 9 43.54 27.57 -20.61
C GLU A 9 42.58 26.58 -21.26
N THR A 10 43.03 25.84 -22.29
CA THR A 10 42.22 24.80 -22.94
C THR A 10 41.94 23.64 -21.98
N ALA A 11 42.93 23.20 -21.20
CA ALA A 11 42.74 22.17 -20.19
C ALA A 11 41.70 22.59 -19.14
N LEU A 12 41.83 23.81 -18.60
CA LEU A 12 40.87 24.39 -17.64
C LEU A 12 39.46 24.54 -18.22
N ALA A 13 39.33 24.95 -19.48
CA ALA A 13 38.04 25.10 -20.15
C ALA A 13 37.32 23.75 -20.31
N ILE A 14 38.04 22.67 -20.61
CA ILE A 14 37.47 21.32 -20.68
C ILE A 14 37.01 20.87 -19.29
N PHE A 15 37.83 21.04 -18.25
CA PHE A 15 37.45 20.70 -16.88
C PHE A 15 36.27 21.53 -16.38
N GLY A 16 36.24 22.83 -16.68
CA GLY A 16 35.13 23.71 -16.37
C GLY A 16 33.85 23.30 -17.09
N GLY A 17 33.93 22.97 -18.37
CA GLY A 17 32.80 22.48 -19.17
C GLY A 17 32.21 21.18 -18.63
N VAL A 18 33.06 20.20 -18.31
CA VAL A 18 32.63 18.92 -17.71
C VAL A 18 32.00 19.14 -16.33
N ALA A 19 32.56 20.03 -15.51
CA ALA A 19 32.01 20.36 -14.20
C ALA A 19 30.62 21.01 -14.30
N VAL A 20 30.41 21.91 -15.26
CA VAL A 20 29.10 22.55 -15.50
C VAL A 20 28.07 21.53 -15.99
N ILE A 21 28.44 20.62 -16.89
CA ILE A 21 27.53 19.56 -17.37
C ILE A 21 27.18 18.60 -16.22
N ALA A 22 28.17 18.14 -15.45
CA ALA A 22 27.95 17.25 -14.31
C ALA A 22 27.09 17.92 -13.22
N GLY A 23 27.34 19.20 -12.94
CA GLY A 23 26.53 20.00 -12.03
C GLY A 23 25.09 20.17 -12.52
N GLY A 24 24.92 20.53 -13.80
CA GLY A 24 23.61 20.72 -14.42
C GLY A 24 22.75 19.45 -14.41
N VAL A 25 23.33 18.30 -14.77
CA VAL A 25 22.66 17.00 -14.69
C VAL A 25 22.22 16.69 -13.26
N LYS A 26 23.07 16.95 -12.26
CA LYS A 26 22.75 16.72 -10.84
C LYS A 26 21.62 17.63 -10.35
N VAL A 27 21.59 18.90 -10.76
CA VAL A 27 20.52 19.85 -10.41
C VAL A 27 19.19 19.40 -11.00
N ILE A 28 19.17 19.01 -12.27
CA ILE A 28 17.95 18.49 -12.93
C ILE A 28 17.50 17.20 -12.24
N ALA A 29 18.42 16.26 -11.99
CA ALA A 29 18.10 15.01 -11.30
C ALA A 29 17.53 15.24 -9.89
N ASN A 30 18.10 16.17 -9.13
CA ASN A 30 17.61 16.53 -7.80
C ASN A 30 16.23 17.19 -7.84
N LEU A 31 15.90 17.94 -8.89
CA LEU A 31 14.57 18.55 -9.05
C LEU A 31 13.48 17.51 -9.30
N PHE A 32 13.79 16.42 -10.03
CA PHE A 32 12.86 15.32 -10.31
C PHE A 32 12.88 14.18 -9.28
N SER A 33 13.92 14.08 -8.45
CA SER A 33 14.05 13.13 -7.34
C SER A 33 12.86 13.15 -6.35
N PRO A 34 12.38 14.30 -5.85
CA PRO A 34 11.23 14.33 -4.94
C PRO A 34 9.98 13.74 -5.61
N TYR A 35 9.76 14.00 -6.90
CA TYR A 35 8.62 13.43 -7.62
C TYR A 35 8.67 11.90 -7.69
N LYS A 36 9.86 11.32 -7.96
CA LYS A 36 10.03 9.85 -7.96
C LYS A 36 9.79 9.24 -6.58
N LYS A 37 10.27 9.90 -5.51
CA LYS A 37 10.05 9.43 -4.13
C LYS A 37 8.57 9.51 -3.74
N LEU A 38 7.90 10.61 -4.06
CA LEU A 38 6.47 10.78 -3.78
C LEU A 38 5.63 9.78 -4.56
N LYS A 39 5.95 9.53 -5.83
CA LYS A 39 5.27 8.51 -6.63
C LYS A 39 5.46 7.11 -6.04
N ALA A 40 6.69 6.74 -5.68
CA ALA A 40 6.96 5.45 -5.06
C ALA A 40 6.23 5.27 -3.72
N GLN A 41 6.13 6.35 -2.91
CA GLN A 41 5.36 6.33 -1.66
C GLN A 41 3.86 6.21 -1.93
N ALA A 42 3.33 6.95 -2.91
CA ALA A 42 1.92 6.85 -3.30
C ALA A 42 1.58 5.43 -3.79
N ASP A 43 2.40 4.85 -4.67
CA ASP A 43 2.24 3.48 -5.14
C ASP A 43 2.29 2.46 -3.97
N GLU A 44 3.16 2.69 -2.98
CA GLU A 44 3.21 1.85 -1.77
C GLU A 44 1.95 1.99 -0.91
N HIS A 45 1.45 3.22 -0.74
CA HIS A 45 0.21 3.50 -0.02
C HIS A 45 -1.00 2.89 -0.71
N ASP A 46 -1.11 2.99 -2.04
CA ASP A 46 -2.19 2.38 -2.81
C ASP A 46 -2.20 0.86 -2.63
N ARG A 47 -1.02 0.23 -2.68
CA ARG A 47 -0.90 -1.23 -2.41
C ARG A 47 -1.34 -1.60 -1.00
N LYS A 48 -0.99 -0.80 0.01
CA LYS A 48 -1.42 -1.02 1.40
C LYS A 48 -2.93 -0.84 1.54
N LEU A 49 -3.49 0.23 0.97
CA LEU A 49 -4.92 0.50 0.98
C LEU A 49 -5.71 -0.61 0.30
N GLU A 50 -5.26 -1.14 -0.84
CA GLU A 50 -5.91 -2.25 -1.51
C GLU A 50 -5.88 -3.53 -0.66
N LYS A 51 -4.76 -3.78 0.03
CA LYS A 51 -4.64 -4.90 0.97
C LYS A 51 -5.57 -4.73 2.18
N ASP A 52 -5.63 -3.54 2.74
CA ASP A 52 -6.46 -3.25 3.90
C ASP A 52 -7.95 -3.25 3.53
N TYR A 53 -8.31 -2.76 2.34
CA TYR A 53 -9.67 -2.82 1.81
C TYR A 53 -10.16 -4.27 1.72
N ARG A 54 -9.36 -5.18 1.13
CA ARG A 54 -9.67 -6.62 1.10
C ARG A 54 -9.88 -7.19 2.50
N ARG A 55 -8.97 -6.89 3.43
CA ARG A 55 -9.08 -7.35 4.83
C ARG A 55 -10.33 -6.82 5.53
N LEU A 56 -10.70 -5.56 5.29
CA LEU A 56 -11.91 -4.97 5.86
C LEU A 56 -13.16 -5.66 5.31
N THR A 57 -13.20 -5.96 4.01
CA THR A 57 -14.30 -6.71 3.41
C THR A 57 -14.42 -8.11 4.03
N ASP A 58 -13.30 -8.81 4.24
CA ASP A 58 -13.29 -10.12 4.89
C ASP A 58 -13.81 -10.03 6.35
N LEU A 59 -13.39 -9.00 7.09
CA LEU A 59 -13.83 -8.75 8.47
C LEU A 59 -15.32 -8.37 8.54
N GLU A 60 -15.84 -7.61 7.59
CA GLU A 60 -17.27 -7.27 7.51
C GLU A 60 -18.12 -8.52 7.30
N GLU A 61 -17.65 -9.46 6.47
CA GLU A 61 -18.33 -10.73 6.24
C GLU A 61 -18.32 -11.61 7.50
N GLU A 62 -17.17 -11.73 8.17
CA GLU A 62 -17.06 -12.45 9.45
C GLU A 62 -17.96 -11.85 10.52
N ASN A 63 -17.95 -10.52 10.66
CA ASN A 63 -18.78 -9.83 11.63
C ASN A 63 -20.28 -10.04 11.35
N ARG A 64 -20.69 -10.13 10.08
CA ARG A 64 -22.07 -10.47 9.71
C ARG A 64 -22.42 -11.90 10.11
N ALA A 65 -21.50 -12.86 9.96
CA ALA A 65 -21.69 -14.22 10.44
C ALA A 65 -21.84 -14.26 11.98
N PHE A 66 -20.96 -13.56 12.72
CA PHE A 66 -21.07 -13.43 14.18
C PHE A 66 -22.39 -12.78 14.61
N ALA A 67 -22.83 -11.70 13.95
CA ALA A 67 -24.09 -11.03 14.26
C ALA A 67 -25.30 -11.97 14.08
N ARG A 68 -25.30 -12.82 13.04
CA ARG A 68 -26.33 -13.85 12.84
C ARG A 68 -26.31 -14.92 13.93
N ALA A 69 -25.12 -15.35 14.35
CA ALA A 69 -24.96 -16.28 15.47
C ALA A 69 -25.54 -15.72 16.77
N LEU A 70 -25.18 -14.48 17.10
CA LEU A 70 -25.64 -13.78 18.30
C LEU A 70 -27.14 -13.55 18.27
N LEU A 71 -27.71 -13.20 17.11
CA LEU A 71 -29.15 -13.05 16.95
C LEU A 71 -29.88 -14.36 17.24
N ALA A 72 -29.38 -15.49 16.74
CA ALA A 72 -29.97 -16.80 17.00
C ALA A 72 -29.88 -17.20 18.49
N LEU A 73 -28.80 -16.82 19.18
CA LEU A 73 -28.66 -17.00 20.64
C LEU A 73 -29.67 -16.14 21.40
N LEU A 74 -29.83 -14.86 21.02
CA LEU A 74 -30.80 -13.95 21.63
C LEU A 74 -32.24 -14.44 21.42
N ASP A 75 -32.58 -14.87 20.20
CA ASP A 75 -33.90 -15.42 19.89
C ASP A 75 -34.20 -16.68 20.72
N HIS A 76 -33.19 -17.53 20.95
CA HIS A 76 -33.31 -18.71 21.81
C HIS A 76 -33.58 -18.35 23.27
N GLU A 77 -32.79 -17.42 23.85
CA GLU A 77 -32.96 -16.97 25.24
C GLU A 77 -34.31 -16.28 25.48
N ILE A 78 -34.80 -15.51 24.51
CA ILE A 78 -36.07 -14.78 24.63
C ILE A 78 -37.29 -15.71 24.46
N THR A 79 -37.26 -16.64 23.50
CA THR A 79 -38.44 -17.47 23.19
C THR A 79 -38.54 -18.74 24.03
N GLY A 80 -37.46 -19.17 24.69
CA GLY A 80 -37.42 -20.37 25.54
C GLY A 80 -37.71 -21.69 24.80
N ASN A 81 -37.90 -21.65 23.48
CA ASN A 81 -38.24 -22.79 22.65
C ASN A 81 -37.60 -22.64 21.27
N SER A 82 -36.43 -23.26 21.10
CA SER A 82 -36.13 -24.25 20.05
C SER A 82 -34.61 -24.40 19.96
N VAL A 83 -34.10 -25.44 20.62
CA VAL A 83 -32.74 -25.93 20.40
C VAL A 83 -32.50 -26.19 18.90
N ASP A 84 -33.57 -26.47 18.14
CA ASP A 84 -33.50 -26.68 16.69
C ASP A 84 -33.08 -25.43 15.91
N LYS A 85 -33.57 -24.22 16.25
CA LYS A 85 -33.08 -22.98 15.60
C LYS A 85 -31.62 -22.68 15.92
N LEU A 86 -31.17 -23.04 17.13
CA LEU A 86 -29.74 -22.97 17.49
C LEU A 86 -28.92 -23.97 16.68
N LYS A 87 -29.42 -25.18 16.46
CA LYS A 87 -28.76 -26.18 15.60
C LYS A 87 -28.65 -25.66 14.16
N ASP A 88 -29.68 -25.01 13.63
CA ASP A 88 -29.67 -24.44 12.29
C ASP A 88 -28.68 -23.27 12.17
N ALA A 89 -28.66 -22.36 13.15
CA ALA A 89 -27.68 -21.27 13.20
C ALA A 89 -26.25 -21.79 13.34
N ARG A 90 -26.03 -22.83 14.16
CA ARG A 90 -24.74 -23.53 14.28
C ARG A 90 -24.34 -24.18 12.96
N ALA A 91 -25.26 -24.85 12.26
CA ALA A 91 -24.99 -25.47 10.97
C ALA A 91 -24.62 -24.42 9.92
N ALA A 92 -25.35 -23.31 9.84
CA ALA A 92 -25.05 -22.21 8.93
C ALA A 92 -23.66 -21.58 9.20
N LEU A 93 -23.29 -21.41 10.47
CA LEU A 93 -21.95 -20.95 10.85
C LEU A 93 -20.88 -21.98 10.51
N GLN A 94 -21.15 -23.27 10.76
CA GLN A 94 -20.21 -24.34 10.46
C GLN A 94 -19.96 -24.45 8.96
N THR A 95 -21.00 -24.34 8.13
CA THR A 95 -20.87 -24.27 6.68
C THR A 95 -20.04 -23.06 6.25
N TYR A 96 -20.34 -21.87 6.78
CA TYR A 96 -19.55 -20.67 6.49
C TYR A 96 -18.07 -20.81 6.87
N LEU A 97 -17.76 -21.46 7.99
CA LEU A 97 -16.37 -21.71 8.44
C LEU A 97 -15.64 -22.82 7.67
N ILE A 98 -16.36 -23.73 7.01
CA ILE A 98 -15.77 -24.82 6.20
C ILE A 98 -15.60 -24.39 4.74
N GLU A 99 -16.53 -23.59 4.21
CA GLU A 99 -16.51 -23.11 2.82
C GLU A 99 -15.59 -21.90 2.61
N LYS A 100 -15.15 -21.24 3.69
CA LYS A 100 -14.16 -20.16 3.70
C LYS A 100 -12.74 -20.72 3.88
#